data_AF-A0A660N333-F1
#
_entry.id   AF-A0A660N333-F1
#
_cell.length_a   1.000
_cell.length_b   1.000
_cell.length_c   1.000
_cell.angle_alpha   90.00
_cell.angle_beta   90.00
_cell.angle_gamma   90.00
#
_symmetry.space_group_name_H-M   'P 1'
#
loop_
_entity.id
_entity.type
_entity.pdbx_description
1 polymer ?
#
loop_
_entity_poly.entity_id
_entity_poly.type
_entity_poly.pdbx_seq_one_letter_code
_entity_poly.pdbx_strand_id
1 'polypeptide(L)'
;MNYDTLHQNFILLAPVTLNQYLADGAFWQTFTDCLSPLVSPIKGVPHVKAAQYDGRKAVKLGRLSWRADVLQKLTDNYRQSSHPDTFFFEFLSAYFPNLSACVKQNETPKLTLALEQPYNQPYSSLLLSLRQDYFDDLGAAFVSDTVNRLSQHIGATLRLHKQRPYAYP
;
A
#
# COMPACT_ATOMS: atom_id res chain seq x y z
N MET A 1 1.49 -19.59 12.73
CA MET A 1 2.28 -18.41 12.29
C MET A 1 3.05 -17.94 13.50
N ASN A 2 4.38 -17.80 13.41
CA ASN A 2 5.15 -17.18 14.49
C ASN A 2 4.82 -15.68 14.49
N TYR A 3 4.04 -15.24 15.47
CA TYR A 3 3.66 -13.84 15.64
C TYR A 3 4.80 -12.98 16.24
N ASP A 4 5.98 -13.56 16.47
CA ASP A 4 7.15 -12.90 17.08
C ASP A 4 7.98 -12.06 16.10
N THR A 5 7.55 -11.90 14.84
CA THR A 5 8.31 -11.08 13.91
C THR A 5 8.05 -9.61 14.20
N LEU A 6 9.07 -8.88 14.64
CA LEU A 6 8.96 -7.43 14.86
C LEU A 6 8.82 -6.69 13.53
N HIS A 7 7.91 -5.72 13.50
CA HIS A 7 7.70 -4.83 12.37
C HIS A 7 7.87 -3.36 12.78
N GLN A 8 8.41 -2.56 11.87
CA GLN A 8 8.35 -1.10 11.91
C GLN A 8 7.15 -0.64 11.06
N ASN A 9 6.18 -0.03 11.72
CA ASN A 9 4.92 0.39 11.10
C ASN A 9 4.88 1.91 10.96
N PHE A 10 4.65 2.35 9.73
CA PHE A 10 4.49 3.75 9.35
C PHE A 10 3.05 3.97 8.88
N ILE A 11 2.31 4.84 9.57
CA ILE A 11 0.93 5.18 9.21
C ILE A 11 0.88 6.63 8.76
N LEU A 12 0.56 6.82 7.49
CA LEU A 12 0.32 8.11 6.86
C LEU A 12 -1.20 8.32 6.75
N LEU A 13 -1.70 9.44 7.28
CA LEU A 13 -3.10 9.82 7.13
C LEU A 13 -3.22 10.95 6.11
N ALA A 14 -3.86 10.65 4.99
CA ALA A 14 -4.13 11.61 3.93
C ALA A 14 -5.46 12.33 4.16
N PRO A 15 -5.50 13.68 4.03
CA PRO A 15 -6.75 14.46 4.01
C PRO A 15 -7.61 14.20 2.76
N VAL A 16 -7.07 13.47 1.80
CA VAL A 16 -7.61 13.22 0.47
C VAL A 16 -8.13 11.77 0.42
N THR A 17 -9.30 11.58 -0.19
CA THR A 17 -9.87 10.24 -0.39
C THR A 17 -9.16 9.49 -1.51
N LEU A 18 -9.21 8.17 -1.49
CA LEU A 18 -8.58 7.34 -2.52
C LEU A 18 -9.08 7.66 -3.93
N ASN A 19 -10.36 7.98 -4.06
CA ASN A 19 -10.96 8.44 -5.33
C ASN A 19 -10.31 9.69 -5.91
N GLN A 20 -9.86 10.62 -5.06
CA GLN A 20 -9.19 11.83 -5.53
C GLN A 20 -7.78 11.53 -6.07
N TYR A 21 -7.07 10.54 -5.51
CA TYR A 21 -5.82 10.05 -6.11
C TYR A 21 -6.06 9.33 -7.44
N LEU A 22 -7.18 8.61 -7.57
CA LEU A 22 -7.54 7.96 -8.83
C LEU A 22 -7.83 8.97 -9.94
N ALA A 23 -8.33 10.16 -9.63
CA ALA A 23 -8.55 11.20 -10.63
C ALA A 23 -7.24 11.66 -11.30
N ASP A 24 -6.13 11.62 -10.55
CA ASP A 24 -4.80 11.97 -11.03
C ASP A 24 -4.18 10.83 -11.86
N GLY A 25 -3.87 11.11 -13.13
CA GLY A 25 -3.33 10.13 -14.09
C GLY A 25 -1.86 9.81 -13.89
N ALA A 26 -1.15 10.59 -13.07
CA ALA A 26 0.27 10.38 -12.78
C ALA A 26 0.51 9.77 -11.38
N PHE A 27 -0.56 9.59 -10.60
CA PHE A 27 -0.46 9.11 -9.22
C PHE A 27 0.29 7.78 -9.12
N TRP A 28 -0.12 6.76 -9.88
CA TRP A 28 0.46 5.42 -9.75
C TRP A 28 1.94 5.36 -10.10
N GLN A 29 2.36 6.08 -11.14
CA GLN A 29 3.77 6.17 -11.52
C GLN A 29 4.58 6.75 -10.37
N THR A 30 4.20 7.95 -9.91
CA THR A 30 4.90 8.66 -8.84
C THR A 30 4.90 7.87 -7.52
N PHE A 31 3.75 7.27 -7.17
CA PHE A 31 3.59 6.42 -6.01
C PHE A 31 4.53 5.20 -6.04
N THR A 32 4.60 4.50 -7.18
CA THR A 32 5.53 3.37 -7.33
C THR A 32 6.99 3.80 -7.37
N ASP A 33 7.31 4.97 -7.93
CA ASP A 33 8.68 5.49 -7.97
C ASP A 33 9.18 5.88 -6.58
N CYS A 34 8.31 6.48 -5.75
CA CYS A 34 8.63 6.76 -4.35
C CYS A 34 8.96 5.47 -3.57
N LEU A 35 8.24 4.38 -3.85
CA LEU A 35 8.40 3.11 -3.13
C LEU A 35 9.44 2.18 -3.75
N SER A 36 9.84 2.42 -5.00
CA SER A 36 10.84 1.62 -5.74
C SER A 36 12.13 1.37 -4.95
N PRO A 37 12.72 2.38 -4.26
CA PRO A 37 13.92 2.17 -3.46
C PRO A 37 13.72 1.21 -2.27
N LEU A 38 12.51 1.10 -1.71
CA LEU A 38 12.19 0.16 -0.63
C LEU A 38 11.91 -1.27 -1.13
N VAL A 39 11.57 -1.44 -2.40
CA VAL A 39 11.19 -2.75 -2.96
C VAL A 39 12.27 -3.35 -3.84
N SER A 40 13.20 -2.55 -4.39
CA SER A 40 14.25 -3.02 -5.28
C SER A 40 15.15 -4.13 -4.71
N PRO A 41 15.44 -4.18 -3.38
CA PRO A 41 16.20 -5.29 -2.80
C PRO A 41 15.39 -6.59 -2.62
N ILE A 42 14.06 -6.54 -2.74
CA ILE A 42 13.18 -7.68 -2.52
C ILE A 42 13.11 -8.54 -3.79
N LYS A 43 13.59 -9.78 -3.69
CA LYS A 43 13.46 -10.76 -4.78
C LYS A 43 12.03 -11.32 -4.82
N GLY A 44 11.43 -11.34 -6.01
CA GLY A 44 10.14 -11.98 -6.28
C GLY A 44 9.03 -11.00 -6.67
N VAL A 45 7.89 -11.55 -7.09
CA VAL A 45 6.73 -10.76 -7.51
C VAL A 45 5.82 -10.55 -6.30
N PRO A 46 5.45 -9.30 -5.98
CA PRO A 46 4.51 -9.03 -4.89
C PRO A 46 3.12 -9.55 -5.23
N HIS A 47 2.42 -9.99 -4.19
CA HIS A 47 1.01 -10.32 -4.28
C HIS A 47 0.19 -9.05 -4.07
N VAL A 48 -0.53 -8.63 -5.10
CA VAL A 48 -1.31 -7.38 -5.12
C VAL A 48 -2.80 -7.70 -5.14
N LYS A 49 -3.54 -7.05 -4.26
CA LYS A 49 -4.99 -7.13 -4.15
C LYS A 49 -5.57 -5.72 -4.09
N ALA A 50 -6.73 -5.53 -4.71
CA ALA A 50 -7.50 -4.30 -4.57
C ALA A 50 -8.99 -4.61 -4.65
N ALA A 51 -9.80 -3.70 -4.13
CA ALA A 51 -11.25 -3.74 -4.27
C ALA A 51 -11.76 -2.35 -4.70
N GLN A 52 -12.56 -2.36 -5.78
CA GLN A 52 -13.19 -1.19 -6.36
C GLN A 52 -14.66 -1.48 -6.61
N TYR A 53 -15.50 -0.47 -6.46
CA TYR A 53 -16.93 -0.58 -6.68
C TYR A 53 -17.42 0.61 -7.50
N ASP A 54 -18.32 0.32 -8.43
CA ASP A 54 -19.09 1.32 -9.19
C ASP A 54 -20.54 1.25 -8.69
N GLY A 55 -20.94 2.24 -7.89
CA GLY A 55 -22.17 2.18 -7.11
C GLY A 55 -22.12 1.04 -6.10
N ARG A 56 -22.98 0.03 -6.27
CA ARG A 56 -23.04 -1.17 -5.40
C ARG A 56 -22.45 -2.42 -6.04
N LYS A 57 -21.79 -2.29 -7.19
CA LYS A 57 -21.25 -3.44 -7.93
C LYS A 57 -19.74 -3.46 -7.87
N ALA A 58 -19.17 -4.60 -7.46
CA ALA A 58 -17.72 -4.81 -7.48
C ALA A 58 -17.20 -4.79 -8.92
N VAL A 59 -16.13 -4.03 -9.16
CA VAL A 59 -15.43 -3.96 -10.44
C VAL A 59 -14.49 -5.16 -10.57
N LYS A 60 -14.50 -5.84 -11.72
CA LYS A 60 -13.58 -6.95 -11.99
C LYS A 60 -12.21 -6.42 -12.40
N LEU A 61 -11.22 -6.55 -11.53
CA LEU A 61 -9.87 -5.99 -11.73
C LEU A 61 -8.89 -6.90 -12.48
N GLY A 62 -9.25 -8.18 -12.67
CA GLY A 62 -8.35 -9.17 -13.24
C GLY A 62 -7.08 -9.36 -12.40
N ARG A 63 -5.98 -9.76 -13.05
CA ARG A 63 -4.69 -9.96 -12.38
C ARG A 63 -3.95 -8.63 -12.24
N LEU A 64 -3.67 -8.25 -10.99
CA LEU A 64 -2.87 -7.08 -10.64
C LEU A 64 -1.39 -7.46 -10.45
N SER A 65 -0.51 -6.48 -10.64
CA SER A 65 0.92 -6.56 -10.36
C SER A 65 1.41 -5.20 -9.89
N TRP A 66 2.52 -5.18 -9.14
CA TRP A 66 3.13 -3.93 -8.68
C TRP A 66 3.95 -3.23 -9.79
N ARG A 67 3.24 -2.81 -10.84
CA ARG A 67 3.80 -2.02 -11.93
C ARG A 67 2.83 -0.88 -12.20
N ALA A 68 3.35 0.33 -12.39
CA ALA A 68 2.54 1.53 -12.58
C ALA A 68 1.51 1.36 -13.70
N ASP A 69 1.91 0.78 -14.85
CA ASP A 69 1.04 0.51 -16.00
C ASP A 69 -0.14 -0.42 -15.66
N VAL A 70 0.05 -1.37 -14.74
CA VAL A 70 -1.01 -2.30 -14.32
C VAL A 70 -1.91 -1.67 -13.26
N LEU A 71 -1.32 -0.91 -12.33
CA LEU A 71 -2.08 -0.18 -11.31
C LEU A 71 -2.90 0.95 -11.92
N GLN A 72 -2.46 1.51 -13.06
CA GLN A 72 -3.18 2.54 -13.82
C GLN A 72 -4.61 2.10 -14.20
N LYS A 73 -4.85 0.79 -14.37
CA LYS A 73 -6.19 0.23 -14.61
C LYS A 73 -7.19 0.60 -13.52
N LEU A 74 -6.74 0.78 -12.28
CA LEU A 74 -7.59 1.21 -11.17
C LEU A 74 -8.14 2.62 -11.42
N THR A 75 -7.31 3.52 -11.92
CA THR A 75 -7.72 4.87 -12.36
C THR A 75 -8.58 4.82 -13.62
N ASP A 76 -8.23 3.96 -14.57
CA ASP A 76 -9.00 3.85 -15.82
C ASP A 76 -10.44 3.39 -15.56
N ASN A 77 -10.63 2.44 -14.64
CA ASN A 77 -11.96 1.99 -14.21
C ASN A 77 -12.79 3.15 -13.61
N TYR A 78 -12.17 4.02 -12.82
CA TYR A 78 -12.84 5.21 -12.28
C TYR A 78 -13.25 6.18 -13.40
N ARG A 79 -12.35 6.46 -14.35
CA ARG A 79 -12.61 7.39 -15.47
C ARG A 79 -13.65 6.88 -16.46
N GLN A 80 -13.73 5.56 -16.63
CA GLN A 80 -14.69 4.91 -17.53
C GLN A 80 -16.04 4.62 -16.84
N SER A 81 -16.15 4.87 -15.54
CA SER A 81 -17.40 4.68 -14.78
C SER A 81 -18.49 5.60 -15.31
N SER A 82 -19.70 5.06 -15.45
CA SER A 82 -20.90 5.87 -15.73
C SER A 82 -21.49 6.52 -14.48
N HIS A 83 -20.97 6.22 -13.28
CA HIS A 83 -21.45 6.76 -11.99
C HIS A 83 -20.27 7.18 -11.10
N PRO A 84 -19.41 8.11 -11.55
CA PRO A 84 -18.18 8.49 -10.84
C PRO A 84 -18.44 8.96 -9.40
N ASP A 85 -19.59 9.59 -9.14
CA ASP A 85 -19.98 10.08 -7.81
C ASP A 85 -20.23 8.96 -6.78
N THR A 86 -20.51 7.75 -7.25
CA THR A 86 -20.76 6.57 -6.41
C THR A 86 -19.66 5.53 -6.52
N PHE A 87 -18.61 5.84 -7.28
CA PHE A 87 -17.43 4.99 -7.36
C PHE A 87 -16.68 5.07 -6.04
N PHE A 88 -16.22 3.94 -5.52
CA PHE A 88 -15.32 3.96 -4.37
C PHE A 88 -14.24 2.89 -4.45
N PHE A 89 -13.08 3.25 -3.94
CA PHE A 89 -11.92 2.39 -3.78
C PHE A 89 -11.83 1.96 -2.32
N GLU A 90 -12.04 0.67 -2.03
CA GLU A 90 -12.04 0.20 -0.65
C GLU A 90 -10.61 0.03 -0.12
N PHE A 91 -9.77 -0.70 -0.87
CA PHE A 91 -8.38 -0.90 -0.50
C PHE A 91 -7.48 -1.29 -1.67
N LEU A 92 -6.18 -1.07 -1.49
CA LEU A 92 -5.06 -1.66 -2.24
C LEU A 92 -4.10 -2.24 -1.21
N SER A 93 -3.75 -3.51 -1.35
CA SER A 93 -2.72 -4.13 -0.54
C SER A 93 -1.69 -4.81 -1.42
N ALA A 94 -0.41 -4.61 -1.09
CA ALA A 94 0.71 -5.25 -1.75
C ALA A 94 1.62 -5.90 -0.70
N TYR A 95 1.83 -7.20 -0.85
CA TYR A 95 2.68 -8.01 0.01
C TYR A 95 3.92 -8.43 -0.79
N PHE A 96 5.08 -7.91 -0.39
CA PHE A 96 6.36 -8.07 -1.10
C PHE A 96 7.22 -9.12 -0.43
N PRO A 97 6.87 -10.42 -0.56
CA PRO A 97 7.88 -11.49 -0.76
C PRO A 97 7.21 -12.85 -1.05
N ASN A 98 6.61 -13.07 -2.24
CA ASN A 98 5.97 -14.33 -2.63
C ASN A 98 5.25 -15.08 -1.47
N LEU A 99 3.99 -14.72 -1.20
CA LEU A 99 3.19 -15.29 -0.11
C LEU A 99 3.14 -16.83 -0.11
N SER A 100 3.20 -17.47 -1.29
CA SER A 100 3.27 -18.94 -1.37
C SER A 100 4.62 -19.50 -0.93
N ALA A 101 5.73 -18.79 -1.19
CA ALA A 101 7.04 -19.15 -0.66
C ALA A 101 7.13 -18.86 0.84
N CYS A 102 6.68 -17.67 1.29
CA CYS A 102 6.59 -17.33 2.70
C CYS A 102 5.77 -18.35 3.49
N VAL A 103 4.63 -18.79 2.97
CA VAL A 103 3.82 -19.85 3.60
C VAL A 103 4.54 -21.19 3.62
N LYS A 104 5.20 -21.59 2.51
CA LYS A 104 5.98 -22.84 2.44
C LYS A 104 7.21 -22.84 3.36
N GLN A 105 7.84 -21.69 3.55
CA GLN A 105 9.07 -21.51 4.30
C GLN A 105 8.82 -21.00 5.73
N ASN A 106 7.55 -20.80 6.10
CA ASN A 106 7.13 -20.22 7.38
C ASN A 106 7.82 -18.86 7.68
N GLU A 107 7.93 -18.01 6.67
CA GLU A 107 8.53 -16.67 6.76
C GLU A 107 7.48 -15.57 6.69
N THR A 108 7.72 -14.47 7.43
CA THR A 108 6.89 -13.27 7.40
C THR A 108 7.31 -12.35 6.26
N PRO A 109 6.36 -11.67 5.60
CA PRO A 109 6.70 -10.69 4.59
C PRO A 109 7.66 -9.58 5.02
N LYS A 110 8.66 -9.29 4.17
CA LYS A 110 9.65 -8.21 4.37
C LYS A 110 9.03 -6.81 4.31
N LEU A 111 8.09 -6.61 3.38
CA LEU A 111 7.34 -5.38 3.27
C LEU A 111 5.86 -5.71 2.99
N THR A 112 4.99 -5.02 3.73
CA THR A 112 3.56 -4.96 3.48
C THR A 112 3.16 -3.51 3.30
N LEU A 113 2.36 -3.25 2.27
CA LEU A 113 1.74 -1.96 2.01
C LEU A 113 0.22 -2.16 1.98
N ALA A 114 -0.50 -1.32 2.70
CA ALA A 114 -1.95 -1.27 2.66
C ALA A 114 -2.41 0.18 2.58
N LEU A 115 -3.17 0.49 1.54
CA LEU A 115 -3.80 1.77 1.30
C LEU A 115 -5.30 1.54 1.40
N GLU A 116 -5.93 2.11 2.43
CA GLU A 116 -7.32 1.84 2.78
C GLU A 116 -8.13 3.14 2.81
N GLN A 117 -9.37 3.06 2.31
CA GLN A 117 -10.38 4.06 2.55
C GLN A 117 -11.38 3.48 3.55
N PRO A 118 -11.37 3.92 4.81
CA PRO A 118 -12.39 3.49 5.74
C PRO A 118 -13.75 3.99 5.26
N TYR A 119 -14.75 3.10 5.29
CA TYR A 119 -16.11 3.42 4.87
C TYR A 119 -16.65 4.65 5.62
N ASN A 120 -17.26 5.59 4.89
CA ASN A 120 -17.78 6.86 5.41
C ASN A 120 -16.75 7.77 6.11
N GLN A 121 -15.44 7.60 5.87
CA GLN A 121 -14.43 8.53 6.37
C GLN A 121 -13.92 9.43 5.24
N PRO A 122 -13.63 10.72 5.53
CA PRO A 122 -13.10 11.65 4.54
C PRO A 122 -11.58 11.48 4.31
N TYR A 123 -10.96 10.49 4.94
CA TYR A 123 -9.51 10.30 4.97
C TYR A 123 -9.12 8.95 4.37
N SER A 124 -7.97 8.90 3.71
CA SER A 124 -7.31 7.64 3.36
C SER A 124 -6.16 7.37 4.32
N SER A 125 -5.91 6.11 4.62
CA SER A 125 -4.73 5.69 5.39
C SER A 125 -3.80 4.87 4.51
N LEU A 126 -2.50 5.11 4.67
CA LEU A 126 -1.44 4.29 4.10
C LEU A 126 -0.59 3.71 5.22
N LEU A 127 -0.66 2.39 5.38
CA LEU A 127 0.22 1.60 6.22
C LEU A 127 1.38 1.07 5.37
N LEU A 128 2.59 1.43 5.76
CA LEU A 128 3.83 0.80 5.31
C LEU A 128 4.40 0.02 6.50
N SER A 129 4.46 -1.30 6.38
CA SER A 129 4.97 -2.19 7.43
C SER A 129 6.20 -2.92 6.94
N LEU A 130 7.34 -2.63 7.56
CA LEU A 130 8.64 -3.22 7.24
C LEU A 130 9.01 -4.23 8.32
N ARG A 131 9.45 -5.43 7.93
CA ARG A 131 10.03 -6.40 8.85
C ARG A 131 11.31 -5.81 9.46
N GLN A 132 11.55 -6.03 10.75
CA GLN A 132 12.62 -5.36 11.50
C GLN A 132 14.01 -5.55 10.86
N ASP A 133 14.37 -6.80 10.54
CA ASP A 133 15.64 -7.13 9.88
C ASP A 133 15.80 -6.42 8.53
N TYR A 134 14.71 -6.35 7.75
CA TYR A 134 14.70 -5.66 6.47
C TYR A 134 14.81 -4.13 6.64
N PHE A 135 14.17 -3.57 7.66
CA PHE A 135 14.33 -2.16 8.02
C PHE A 135 15.78 -1.85 8.42
N ASP A 136 16.40 -2.73 9.22
CA ASP A 136 17.78 -2.58 9.68
C ASP A 136 18.77 -2.66 8.51
N ASP A 137 18.55 -3.57 7.56
CA ASP A 137 19.33 -3.70 6.32
C ASP A 137 19.24 -2.43 5.44
N LEU A 138 18.06 -1.83 5.34
CA LEU A 138 17.84 -0.60 4.56
C LEU A 138 18.42 0.65 5.24
N GLY A 139 18.45 0.67 6.56
CA GLY A 139 18.90 1.79 7.36
C GLY A 139 17.81 2.83 7.64
N ALA A 140 17.75 3.29 8.90
CA ALA A 140 16.69 4.17 9.39
C ALA A 140 16.58 5.52 8.65
N ALA A 141 17.71 6.13 8.29
CA ALA A 141 17.72 7.41 7.59
C ALA A 141 17.07 7.30 6.20
N PHE A 142 17.46 6.27 5.44
CA PHE A 142 16.92 6.01 4.11
C PHE A 142 15.41 5.71 4.12
N VAL A 143 14.95 4.91 5.09
CA VAL A 143 13.53 4.62 5.25
C VAL A 143 12.76 5.89 5.62
N SER A 144 13.26 6.67 6.58
CA SER A 144 12.65 7.94 7.00
C SER A 144 12.52 8.92 5.83
N ASP A 145 13.58 9.12 5.04
CA ASP A 145 13.55 10.01 3.87
C ASP A 145 12.55 9.54 2.81
N THR A 146 12.42 8.22 2.63
CA THR A 146 11.45 7.65 1.69
C THR A 146 10.01 7.82 2.17
N VAL A 147 9.75 7.57 3.45
CA VAL A 147 8.42 7.80 4.05
C VAL A 147 8.03 9.28 4.01
N ASN A 148 8.98 10.19 4.25
CA ASN A 148 8.75 11.64 4.17
C ASN A 148 8.45 12.10 2.74
N ARG A 149 9.16 11.58 1.73
CA ARG A 149 8.85 11.86 0.32
C ARG A 149 7.46 11.36 -0.06
N LEU A 150 7.12 10.14 0.37
CA LEU A 150 5.81 9.55 0.15
C LEU A 150 4.70 10.38 0.82
N SER A 151 4.91 10.83 2.05
CA SER A 151 3.95 11.65 2.79
C SER A 151 3.70 12.98 2.09
N GLN A 152 4.75 13.65 1.61
CA GLN A 152 4.62 14.87 0.82
C GLN A 152 3.84 14.64 -0.48
N HIS A 153 4.16 13.56 -1.20
CA HIS A 153 3.50 13.23 -2.46
C HIS A 153 2.00 13.01 -2.30
N ILE A 154 1.58 12.31 -1.25
CA ILE A 154 0.16 12.07 -0.98
C ILE A 154 -0.46 13.17 -0.08
N GLY A 155 0.28 14.21 0.28
CA GLY A 155 -0.20 15.26 1.20
C GLY A 155 -0.63 14.73 2.58
N ALA A 156 -0.05 13.61 3.04
CA ALA A 156 -0.39 12.97 4.30
C ALA A 156 0.49 13.41 5.47
N THR A 157 -0.10 13.36 6.66
CA THR A 157 0.62 13.53 7.93
C THR A 157 1.04 12.16 8.47
N LEU A 158 2.32 12.01 8.79
CA LEU A 158 2.83 10.83 9.51
C LEU A 158 2.33 10.84 10.95
N ARG A 159 1.62 9.78 11.34
CA ARG A 159 0.97 9.67 12.65
C ARG A 159 1.62 8.65 13.56
N LEU A 160 2.20 7.60 12.99
CA LEU A 160 2.85 6.54 13.75
C LEU A 160 4.08 6.07 13.00
N HIS A 161 5.21 6.01 13.68
CA HIS A 161 6.50 5.57 13.13
C HIS A 161 6.96 4.22 13.74
N LYS A 162 6.49 3.86 14.95
CA LYS A 162 6.92 2.67 15.67
C LYS A 162 5.78 2.07 16.47
N GLN A 163 5.24 0.97 15.99
CA GLN A 163 4.42 0.07 16.80
C GLN A 163 5.09 -1.28 16.76
N ARG A 164 5.73 -1.69 17.87
CA ARG A 164 6.09 -3.09 18.07
C ARG A 164 4.76 -3.89 18.08
N PRO A 165 4.71 -5.11 17.50
CA PRO A 165 3.52 -5.93 17.63
C PRO A 165 3.13 -6.04 19.10
N TYR A 166 1.82 -6.02 19.38
CA TYR A 166 1.29 -6.36 20.69
C TYR A 166 1.93 -7.70 21.10
N ALA A 167 2.81 -7.66 22.11
CA ALA A 167 3.10 -8.86 22.87
C ALA A 167 1.77 -9.23 23.52
N TYR A 168 1.11 -10.27 23.01
CA TYR A 168 0.08 -10.91 23.81
C TYR A 168 0.83 -11.54 25.00
N PRO A 169 0.51 -11.15 26.25
CA PRO A 169 1.03 -11.84 27.42
C PRO A 169 0.54 -13.29 27.48
#